data_AF-A0A6I4YSA0-F1
#
_entry.id   AF-A0A6I4YSA0-F1
#
_cell.length_a   1.000
_cell.length_b   1.000
_cell.length_c   1.000
_cell.angle_alpha   90.00
_cell.angle_beta   90.00
_cell.angle_gamma   90.00
#
_symmetry.space_group_name_H-M   'P 1'
#
loop_
_entity.id
_entity.type
_entity.pdbx_description
1 polymer ?
#
loop_
_entity_poly.entity_id
_entity_poly.type
_entity_poly.pdbx_seq_one_letter_code
_entity_poly.pdbx_strand_id
1 'polypeptide(L)'
;AQLERERQALAQRQAQVQQAQAQVEQQLAPLPPVSGPAGFPLPGGRVLAAYGANGAPWVVLTGASQVVAAEGGNVLAVTSYASLGWVVLIDHGSSVSAYLGLRDPLVSVGSRVARGTPLGAVGGSSIIGPGNMAFQLRQGGQPVAPRF
;
A
#
# COMPACT_ATOMS: atom_id res chain seq x y z
N ALA A 1 28.17 -8.48 40.24
CA ALA A 1 26.94 -7.67 40.34
C ALA A 1 26.94 -6.43 39.42
N GLN A 2 27.70 -5.36 39.70
CA GLN A 2 27.61 -4.11 38.91
C GLN A 2 28.19 -4.24 37.48
N LEU A 3 29.37 -4.83 37.34
CA LEU A 3 30.02 -5.06 36.03
C LEU A 3 29.17 -5.95 35.11
N GLU A 4 28.50 -6.97 35.66
CA GLU A 4 27.62 -7.86 34.89
C GLU A 4 26.38 -7.12 34.38
N ARG A 5 25.76 -6.29 35.22
CA ARG A 5 24.64 -5.42 34.81
C ARG A 5 25.05 -4.45 33.71
N GLU A 6 26.23 -3.85 33.82
CA GLU A 6 26.76 -2.93 32.81
C GLU A 6 27.04 -3.65 31.49
N ARG A 7 27.66 -4.84 31.52
CA ARG A 7 27.86 -5.68 30.32
C ARG A 7 26.54 -6.08 29.67
N GLN A 8 25.55 -6.47 30.47
CA GLN A 8 24.20 -6.79 29.97
C GLN A 8 23.53 -5.59 29.31
N ALA A 9 23.61 -4.40 29.93
CA ALA A 9 23.04 -3.17 29.38
C ALA A 9 23.72 -2.76 28.06
N LEU A 10 25.06 -2.88 27.99
CA LEU A 10 25.82 -2.62 26.76
C LEU A 10 25.43 -3.59 25.64
N ALA A 11 25.30 -4.89 25.94
CA ALA A 11 24.88 -5.89 24.97
C ALA A 11 23.47 -5.63 24.44
N GLN A 12 22.52 -5.27 25.31
CA GLN A 12 21.15 -4.91 24.91
C GLN A 12 21.13 -3.67 24.01
N ARG A 13 21.89 -2.62 24.36
CA ARG A 13 22.00 -1.42 23.53
C ARG A 13 22.64 -1.72 22.18
N GLN A 14 23.69 -2.54 22.15
CA GLN A 14 24.34 -2.94 20.90
C GLN A 14 23.38 -3.72 20.00
N ALA A 15 22.60 -4.65 20.56
CA ALA A 15 21.56 -5.38 19.81
C ALA A 15 20.49 -4.44 19.26
N GLN A 16 20.03 -3.46 20.06
CA GLN A 16 19.04 -2.47 19.61
C GLN A 16 19.57 -1.61 18.46
N VAL A 17 20.83 -1.17 18.53
CA VAL A 17 21.48 -0.40 17.45
C VAL A 17 21.61 -1.23 16.18
N GLN A 18 22.04 -2.49 16.29
CA GLN A 18 22.15 -3.40 15.15
C GLN A 18 20.79 -3.64 14.48
N GLN A 19 19.73 -3.83 15.27
CA GLN A 19 18.37 -3.98 14.75
C GLN A 19 17.90 -2.71 14.04
N ALA A 20 18.14 -1.53 14.62
CA ALA A 20 17.79 -0.26 14.00
C ALA A 20 18.55 -0.04 12.69
N GLN A 21 19.84 -0.36 12.64
CA GLN A 21 20.65 -0.29 11.42
C GLN A 21 20.11 -1.22 10.33
N ALA A 22 19.83 -2.49 10.67
CA ALA A 22 19.27 -3.44 9.71
C ALA A 22 17.90 -2.99 9.16
N GLN A 23 17.06 -2.38 10.00
CA GLN A 23 15.78 -1.83 9.55
C GLN A 23 15.96 -0.65 8.58
N VAL A 24 16.90 0.25 8.88
CA VAL A 24 17.24 1.37 8.00
C VAL A 24 17.78 0.86 6.65
N GLU A 25 18.69 -0.12 6.67
CA GLU A 25 19.21 -0.75 5.45
C GLU A 25 18.10 -1.36 4.60
N GLN A 26 17.15 -2.07 5.21
CA GLN A 26 16.01 -2.65 4.48
C GLN A 26 15.05 -1.58 3.90
N GLN A 27 14.85 -0.47 4.61
CA GLN A 27 14.03 0.64 4.13
C GLN A 27 14.69 1.38 2.96
N LEU A 28 16.02 1.52 3.00
CA LEU A 28 16.79 2.21 1.97
C LEU A 28 17.19 1.32 0.79
N ALA A 29 17.13 -0.01 0.94
CA ALA A 29 17.43 -0.95 -0.14
C ALA A 29 16.56 -0.66 -1.37
N PRO A 30 17.03 -0.89 -2.60
CA PRO A 30 16.19 -0.77 -3.79
C PRO A 30 14.91 -1.62 -3.68
N LEU A 31 13.83 -1.18 -4.33
CA LEU A 31 12.64 -2.02 -4.43
C LEU A 31 13.00 -3.30 -5.19
N PRO A 32 12.54 -4.47 -4.71
CA PRO A 32 12.67 -5.68 -5.50
C PRO A 32 11.91 -5.52 -6.82
N PRO A 33 12.42 -6.05 -7.94
CA PRO A 33 11.71 -5.99 -9.21
C PRO A 33 10.36 -6.71 -9.08
N VAL A 34 9.28 -6.02 -9.46
CA VAL A 34 7.95 -6.61 -9.54
C VAL A 34 7.84 -7.38 -10.86
N SER A 35 7.49 -8.66 -10.78
CA SER A 35 7.22 -9.49 -11.95
C SER A 35 5.87 -10.19 -11.82
N GLY A 36 5.17 -10.30 -12.95
CA GLY A 36 3.86 -10.95 -13.02
C GLY A 36 2.66 -10.01 -12.82
N PRO A 37 1.44 -10.59 -12.72
CA PRO A 37 0.20 -9.85 -12.50
C PRO A 37 0.19 -9.18 -11.12
N ALA A 38 -0.47 -8.02 -11.05
CA ALA A 38 -0.68 -7.33 -9.79
C ALA A 38 -1.49 -8.22 -8.82
N GLY A 39 -1.23 -8.12 -7.51
CA GLY A 39 -2.12 -8.71 -6.52
C GLY A 39 -3.50 -8.06 -6.53
N PHE A 40 -4.55 -8.86 -6.30
CA PHE A 40 -5.89 -8.33 -6.13
C PHE A 40 -5.97 -7.53 -4.81
N PRO A 41 -6.26 -6.22 -4.85
CA PRO A 41 -6.05 -5.33 -3.70
C PRO A 41 -7.20 -5.37 -2.68
N LEU A 42 -8.22 -6.20 -2.92
CA LEU A 42 -9.38 -6.37 -2.05
C LEU A 42 -9.64 -7.87 -1.78
N PRO A 43 -8.83 -8.54 -0.93
CA PRO A 43 -8.94 -9.98 -0.70
C PRO A 43 -10.36 -10.39 -0.27
N GLY A 44 -10.92 -11.41 -0.92
CA GLY A 44 -12.32 -11.85 -0.73
C GLY A 44 -13.36 -10.98 -1.45
N GLY A 45 -12.95 -9.89 -2.08
CA GLY A 45 -13.79 -9.06 -2.93
C GLY A 45 -13.86 -9.54 -4.37
N ARG A 46 -14.48 -8.72 -5.22
CA ARG A 46 -14.63 -8.94 -6.67
C ARG A 46 -14.67 -7.63 -7.44
N VAL A 47 -14.47 -7.71 -8.75
CA VAL A 47 -14.67 -6.59 -9.66
C VAL A 47 -16.17 -6.31 -9.78
N LEU A 48 -16.58 -5.08 -9.45
CA LEU A 48 -17.93 -4.56 -9.67
C LEU A 48 -18.04 -3.89 -11.04
N ALA A 49 -17.03 -3.10 -11.42
CA ALA A 49 -16.95 -2.45 -12.73
C ALA A 49 -15.55 -2.62 -13.31
N ALA A 50 -15.48 -3.06 -14.56
CA ALA A 50 -14.24 -3.25 -15.29
C ALA A 50 -13.55 -1.92 -15.62
N TYR A 51 -12.25 -2.00 -15.92
CA TYR A 51 -11.50 -0.86 -16.43
C TYR A 51 -12.15 -0.29 -17.69
N GLY A 52 -12.28 1.03 -17.78
CA GLY A 52 -12.91 1.72 -18.91
C GLY A 52 -14.45 1.79 -18.83
N ALA A 53 -15.08 1.18 -17.83
CA ALA A 53 -16.52 1.35 -17.61
C ALA A 53 -16.85 2.84 -17.41
N ASN A 54 -17.78 3.37 -18.20
CA ASN A 54 -18.13 4.80 -18.25
C ASN A 54 -16.93 5.73 -18.50
N GLY A 55 -15.89 5.26 -19.20
CA GLY A 55 -14.67 6.03 -19.48
C GLY A 55 -13.71 6.15 -18.30
N ALA A 56 -13.97 5.46 -17.19
CA ALA A 56 -13.13 5.53 -16.00
C ALA A 56 -11.79 4.78 -16.19
N PRO A 57 -10.63 5.41 -15.91
CA PRO A 57 -9.32 4.77 -16.02
C PRO A 57 -8.97 3.90 -14.79
N TRP A 58 -9.95 3.20 -14.21
CA TRP A 58 -9.78 2.35 -13.04
C TRP A 58 -10.83 1.23 -13.01
N VAL A 59 -10.58 0.20 -12.21
CA VAL A 59 -11.62 -0.79 -11.83
C VAL A 59 -12.32 -0.34 -10.56
N VAL A 60 -13.57 -0.75 -10.37
CA VAL A 60 -14.28 -0.64 -9.07
C VAL A 60 -14.39 -2.02 -8.46
N LEU A 61 -14.02 -2.15 -7.19
CA LEU A 61 -14.01 -3.40 -6.43
C LEU A 61 -14.99 -3.32 -5.27
N THR A 62 -15.58 -4.46 -4.91
CA THR A 62 -16.61 -4.57 -3.85
C THR A 62 -16.55 -5.92 -3.14
N GLY A 63 -17.33 -6.08 -2.07
CA GLY A 63 -17.61 -7.37 -1.43
C GLY A 63 -16.66 -7.78 -0.31
N ALA A 64 -15.68 -6.94 0.03
CA ALA A 64 -14.83 -7.09 1.21
C ALA A 64 -14.44 -5.71 1.76
N SER A 65 -13.87 -5.68 2.96
CA SER A 65 -13.61 -4.44 3.70
C SER A 65 -12.16 -3.97 3.66
N GLN A 66 -11.20 -4.89 3.87
CA GLN A 66 -9.79 -4.54 4.02
C GLN A 66 -9.10 -4.39 2.66
N VAL A 67 -8.55 -3.19 2.42
CA VAL A 67 -7.73 -2.90 1.24
C VAL A 67 -6.28 -3.23 1.55
N VAL A 68 -5.60 -3.88 0.62
CA VAL A 68 -4.18 -4.25 0.73
C VAL A 68 -3.37 -3.78 -0.47
N ALA A 69 -2.07 -3.61 -0.29
CA ALA A 69 -1.16 -3.31 -1.37
C ALA A 69 -1.15 -4.44 -2.41
N ALA A 70 -1.43 -4.10 -3.66
CA ALA A 70 -1.39 -5.04 -4.78
C ALA A 70 0.04 -5.58 -4.99
N GLU A 71 1.05 -4.74 -4.77
CA GLU A 71 2.46 -5.06 -4.95
C GLU A 71 3.33 -4.36 -3.90
N GLY A 72 4.57 -4.82 -3.73
CA GLY A 72 5.55 -4.17 -2.86
C GLY A 72 6.01 -2.82 -3.42
N GLY A 73 6.21 -1.82 -2.57
CA GLY A 73 6.52 -0.47 -3.03
C GLY A 73 6.73 0.54 -1.91
N ASN A 74 6.91 1.81 -2.28
CA ASN A 74 6.99 2.93 -1.36
C ASN A 74 5.74 3.80 -1.49
N VAL A 75 5.14 4.20 -0.37
CA VAL A 75 3.95 5.05 -0.36
C VAL A 75 4.33 6.47 -0.75
N LEU A 76 3.82 6.95 -1.87
CA LEU A 76 4.05 8.30 -2.38
C LEU A 76 3.10 9.34 -1.78
N ALA A 77 1.85 8.94 -1.54
CA ALA A 77 0.81 9.85 -1.07
C ALA A 77 -0.22 9.11 -0.22
N VAL A 78 -0.72 9.80 0.80
CA VAL A 78 -1.87 9.41 1.61
C VAL A 78 -2.69 10.69 1.83
N THR A 79 -3.70 10.90 1.01
CA THR A 79 -4.40 12.19 0.93
C THR A 79 -5.91 11.99 1.00
N SER A 80 -6.58 12.80 1.83
CA SER A 80 -8.04 12.81 1.91
C SER A 80 -8.62 13.81 0.92
N TYR A 81 -9.64 13.38 0.17
CA TYR A 81 -10.42 14.21 -0.73
C TYR A 81 -11.90 14.09 -0.37
N ALA A 82 -12.62 15.21 -0.38
CA ALA A 82 -14.00 15.27 0.10
C ALA A 82 -14.94 14.25 -0.57
N SER A 83 -14.81 14.02 -1.88
CA SER A 83 -15.65 13.09 -2.64
C SER A 83 -15.02 11.71 -2.91
N LEU A 84 -13.69 11.61 -2.90
CA LEU A 84 -12.95 10.38 -3.21
C LEU A 84 -12.51 9.61 -1.97
N GLY A 85 -12.75 10.13 -0.77
CA GLY A 85 -12.21 9.56 0.46
C GLY A 85 -10.69 9.66 0.50
N TRP A 86 -10.06 8.75 1.25
CA TRP A 86 -8.61 8.62 1.24
C TRP A 86 -8.14 7.98 -0.05
N VAL A 87 -7.08 8.57 -0.59
CA VAL A 87 -6.33 8.09 -1.75
C VAL A 87 -4.92 7.76 -1.30
N VAL A 88 -4.52 6.51 -1.54
CA VAL A 88 -3.16 6.03 -1.32
C VAL A 88 -2.51 5.80 -2.67
N LEU A 89 -1.29 6.31 -2.86
CA LEU A 89 -0.47 6.04 -4.04
C LEU A 89 0.77 5.26 -3.63
N ILE A 90 1.08 4.18 -4.34
CA ILE A 90 2.28 3.35 -4.10
C ILE A 90 3.10 3.29 -5.37
N ASP A 91 4.38 3.65 -5.26
CA ASP A 91 5.39 3.46 -6.29
C ASP A 91 6.03 2.07 -6.16
N HIS A 92 5.98 1.31 -7.26
CA HIS A 92 6.56 -0.02 -7.39
C HIS A 92 7.84 0.00 -8.25
N GLY A 93 8.38 1.20 -8.54
CA GLY A 93 9.54 1.41 -9.41
C GLY A 93 9.13 1.57 -10.88
N SER A 94 8.67 0.49 -11.52
CA SER A 94 8.26 0.52 -12.94
C SER A 94 6.79 0.90 -13.15
N SER A 95 6.02 0.95 -12.07
CA SER A 95 4.59 1.21 -12.09
C SER A 95 4.13 1.91 -10.81
N VAL A 96 2.97 2.56 -10.87
CA VAL A 96 2.34 3.21 -9.73
C VAL A 96 0.91 2.67 -9.60
N SER A 97 0.51 2.28 -8.39
CA SER A 97 -0.87 1.94 -8.09
C SER A 97 -1.55 3.05 -7.27
N ALA A 98 -2.84 3.26 -7.54
CA ALA A 98 -3.69 4.17 -6.78
C ALA A 98 -4.89 3.42 -6.19
N TYR A 99 -5.14 3.63 -4.90
CA TYR A 99 -6.24 3.06 -4.14
C TYR A 99 -7.12 4.22 -3.70
N LEU A 100 -8.34 4.29 -4.20
CA LEU A 100 -9.27 5.39 -3.95
C LEU A 100 -10.53 4.89 -3.25
N GLY A 101 -11.19 5.77 -2.50
CA GLY A 101 -12.39 5.41 -1.75
C GLY A 101 -12.08 4.72 -0.43
N LEU A 102 -10.88 4.94 0.12
CA LEU A 102 -10.51 4.37 1.41
C LEU A 102 -11.02 5.23 2.56
N ARG A 103 -11.23 4.59 3.71
CA ARG A 103 -11.31 5.19 5.03
C ARG A 103 -10.22 4.61 5.90
N ASP A 104 -9.90 5.32 6.98
CA ASP A 104 -8.99 4.85 8.04
C ASP A 104 -7.63 4.35 7.49
N PRO A 105 -6.83 5.23 6.84
CA PRO A 105 -5.55 4.82 6.26
C PRO A 105 -4.61 4.25 7.34
N LEU A 106 -3.94 3.15 7.01
CA LEU A 106 -3.05 2.41 7.92
C LEU A 106 -1.56 2.59 7.60
N VAL A 107 -1.26 3.43 6.62
CA VAL A 107 0.10 3.72 6.12
C VAL A 107 0.33 5.22 6.05
N SER A 108 1.60 5.61 6.00
CA SER A 108 2.04 6.99 5.88
C SER A 108 2.89 7.20 4.64
N VAL A 109 3.00 8.44 4.18
CA VAL A 109 3.95 8.81 3.11
C VAL A 109 5.37 8.40 3.51
N GLY A 110 6.10 7.79 2.57
CA GLY A 110 7.44 7.25 2.78
C GLY A 110 7.50 5.84 3.37
N SER A 111 6.38 5.26 3.81
CA SER A 111 6.35 3.87 4.27
C SER A 111 6.69 2.91 3.13
N ARG A 112 7.54 1.92 3.41
CA ARG A 112 7.73 0.75 2.57
C ARG A 112 6.66 -0.29 2.88
N VAL A 113 6.02 -0.82 1.85
CA VAL A 113 4.97 -1.84 1.95
C VAL A 113 5.35 -3.07 1.13
N ALA A 114 4.87 -4.23 1.56
CA ALA A 114 4.93 -5.47 0.79
C ALA A 114 3.56 -5.72 0.14
N ARG A 115 3.53 -6.62 -0.85
CA ARG A 115 2.26 -7.15 -1.36
C ARG A 115 1.44 -7.73 -0.20
N GLY A 116 0.17 -7.36 -0.13
CA GLY A 116 -0.74 -7.77 0.95
C GLY A 116 -0.68 -6.91 2.22
N THR A 117 0.22 -5.92 2.32
CA THR A 117 0.23 -4.99 3.46
C THR A 117 -1.12 -4.24 3.54
N PRO A 118 -1.81 -4.22 4.70
CA PRO A 118 -3.04 -3.45 4.88
C PRO A 118 -2.83 -1.96 4.66
N LEU A 119 -3.72 -1.33 3.89
CA LEU A 119 -3.66 0.10 3.56
C LEU A 119 -4.79 0.90 4.21
N GLY A 120 -5.91 0.27 4.53
CA GLY A 120 -7.11 0.89 5.06
C GLY A 120 -8.34 0.02 4.79
N ALA A 121 -9.53 0.63 4.87
CA ALA A 121 -10.79 -0.03 4.57
C ALA A 121 -11.55 0.67 3.43
N VAL A 122 -12.42 -0.04 2.73
CA VAL A 122 -13.31 0.55 1.71
C VAL A 122 -14.37 1.49 2.34
N GLY A 123 -15.01 2.29 1.48
CA GLY A 123 -16.22 3.04 1.85
C GLY A 123 -16.00 4.49 2.26
N GLY A 124 -14.84 5.08 1.97
CA GLY A 124 -14.57 6.49 2.26
C GLY A 124 -15.06 7.48 1.20
N SER A 125 -15.53 7.00 0.04
CA SER A 125 -15.96 7.86 -1.07
C SER A 125 -17.47 7.86 -1.25
N SER A 126 -18.07 9.05 -1.31
CA SER A 126 -19.48 9.23 -1.67
C SER A 126 -19.77 8.92 -3.14
N ILE A 127 -18.79 9.06 -4.04
CA ILE A 127 -18.99 8.83 -5.48
C ILE A 127 -18.71 7.37 -5.91
N ILE A 128 -17.80 6.67 -5.23
CA ILE A 128 -17.50 5.26 -5.50
C ILE A 128 -18.49 4.35 -4.75
N GLY A 129 -18.94 4.79 -3.57
CA GLY A 129 -19.97 4.14 -2.76
C GLY A 129 -19.44 3.49 -1.48
N PRO A 130 -20.33 3.24 -0.49
CA PRO A 130 -19.96 2.92 0.90
C PRO A 130 -19.36 1.52 1.11
N GLY A 131 -19.41 0.63 0.12
CA GLY A 131 -18.84 -0.72 0.18
C GLY A 131 -17.81 -0.99 -0.91
N ASN A 132 -17.33 0.08 -1.56
CA ASN A 132 -16.55 -0.01 -2.79
C ASN A 132 -15.25 0.77 -2.67
N MET A 133 -14.28 0.38 -3.50
CA MET A 133 -13.07 1.16 -3.75
C MET A 133 -12.78 1.19 -5.25
N ALA A 134 -12.01 2.18 -5.71
CA ALA A 134 -11.45 2.17 -7.05
C ALA A 134 -9.96 1.86 -7.01
N PHE A 135 -9.50 1.07 -7.98
CA PHE A 135 -8.08 0.74 -8.14
C PHE A 135 -7.60 1.11 -9.55
N GLN A 136 -6.51 1.85 -9.63
CA GLN A 136 -5.85 2.20 -10.88
C GLN A 136 -4.41 1.68 -10.86
N LEU A 137 -3.97 1.13 -11.97
CA LEU A 137 -2.56 0.80 -12.22
C LEU A 137 -2.04 1.70 -13.36
N ARG A 138 -0.86 2.28 -13.16
CA ARG A 138 -0.15 3.05 -14.18
C ARG A 138 1.18 2.41 -14.52
N GLN A 139 1.46 2.22 -15.80
CA GLN A 139 2.72 1.72 -16.32
C GLN A 139 3.24 2.72 -17.36
N GLY A 140 4.51 3.14 -17.24
CA GLY A 140 5.05 4.20 -18.10
C GLY A 140 4.24 5.52 -18.06
N GLY A 141 3.64 5.84 -16.91
CA GLY A 141 2.78 7.01 -16.70
C GLY A 141 1.34 6.88 -17.20
N GLN A 142 1.02 5.85 -17.99
CA GLN A 142 -0.31 5.65 -18.57
C GLN A 142 -1.16 4.71 -17.72
N PRO A 143 -2.45 5.01 -17.48
CA PRO A 143 -3.38 4.06 -16.90
C PRO A 143 -3.53 2.83 -17.81
N VAL A 144 -3.44 1.65 -17.20
CA VAL A 144 -3.60 0.37 -17.90
C VAL A 144 -4.64 -0.48 -17.18
N ALA A 145 -5.31 -1.36 -17.93
CA ALA A 145 -6.18 -2.36 -17.32
C ALA A 145 -5.33 -3.29 -16.44
N PRO A 146 -5.60 -3.37 -15.12
CA PRO A 146 -4.85 -4.26 -14.24
C PRO A 146 -5.20 -5.71 -14.57
N ARG A 147 -4.17 -6.54 -14.63
CA ARG A 147 -4.31 -8.00 -14.75
C ARG A 147 -4.09 -8.56 -13.35
N PHE A 148 -5.14 -9.14 -12.77
CA PHE A 148 -5.14 -9.86 -11.51
C PHE A 148 -5.40 -11.34 -11.77
#